data_AF-A0A2D6TPR8-F1
#
_entry.id   AF-A0A2D6TPR8-F1
#
_cell.length_a   1.000
_cell.length_b   1.000
_cell.length_c   1.000
_cell.angle_alpha   90.00
_cell.angle_beta   90.00
_cell.angle_gamma   90.00
#
_symmetry.space_group_name_H-M   'P 1'
#
loop_
_entity.id
_entity.type
_entity.pdbx_description
1 polymer ?
#
loop_
_entity_poly.entity_id
_entity_poly.type
_entity_poly.pdbx_seq_one_letter_code
_entity_poly.pdbx_strand_id
1 'polypeptide(L)' 'MALPKIAVPKYQLKIPSTGKEVSYRPFLVKEEKILLIAMESDNETEMTNAI' A
#
# COMPACT_ATOMS: atom_id res chain seq x y z
N MET A 1 11.55 -18.45 -21.09
CA MET A 1 10.21 -17.88 -20.84
C MET A 1 10.36 -16.74 -19.85
N ALA A 2 9.88 -15.53 -20.17
CA ALA A 2 9.98 -14.41 -19.25
C ALA A 2 9.05 -14.64 -18.04
N LEU A 3 9.57 -14.41 -16.83
CA LEU A 3 8.79 -14.50 -15.60
C LEU A 3 7.54 -13.60 -15.71
N PRO A 4 6.34 -14.09 -15.34
CA PRO A 4 5.14 -13.26 -15.30
C PRO A 4 5.38 -12.08 -14.36
N LYS A 5 5.35 -10.85 -14.89
CA LYS A 5 5.36 -9.65 -14.06
C LYS A 5 3.97 -9.47 -13.48
N ILE A 6 3.89 -9.32 -12.17
CA ILE A 6 2.64 -8.97 -11.48
C ILE A 6 2.25 -7.54 -11.90
N ALA A 7 1.26 -7.45 -12.79
CA ALA A 7 0.66 -6.19 -13.19
C ALA A 7 -0.37 -5.78 -12.14
N VAL A 8 -0.01 -4.84 -11.27
CA VAL A 8 -0.93 -4.24 -10.30
C VAL A 8 -1.57 -2.98 -10.88
N PRO A 9 -2.89 -2.77 -10.67
CA PRO A 9 -3.54 -1.56 -11.13
C PRO A 9 -3.03 -0.35 -10.34
N LYS A 10 -2.73 0.73 -11.06
CA LYS A 10 -2.43 2.05 -10.49
C LYS A 10 -3.60 2.97 -10.80
N TYR A 11 -4.05 3.71 -9.80
CA TYR A 11 -5.16 4.65 -9.92
C TYR A 11 -4.65 6.07 -9.71
N GLN A 12 -5.36 7.03 -10.30
CA GLN A 12 -5.12 8.45 -10.07
C GLN A 12 -6.25 8.99 -9.20
N LEU A 13 -5.89 9.73 -8.16
CA LEU A 13 -6.85 10.41 -7.29
C LEU A 13 -6.46 11.88 -7.20
N LYS A 14 -7.45 12.75 -7.40
CA LYS A 14 -7.32 14.17 -7.11
C LYS A 14 -7.74 14.40 -5.67
N ILE A 15 -6.81 14.84 -4.83
CA ILE A 15 -7.10 15.11 -3.43
C ILE A 15 -8.00 16.34 -3.35
N PRO A 16 -9.23 16.25 -2.79
CA PRO A 16 -10.19 17.36 -2.81
C PRO A 16 -9.73 18.56 -1.98
N SER A 17 -8.94 18.34 -0.93
CA SER A 17 -8.45 19.41 -0.04
C SER A 17 -7.26 20.19 -0.59
N THR A 18 -6.41 19.57 -1.41
CA THR A 18 -5.17 20.19 -1.93
C THR A 18 -5.15 20.36 -3.44
N GLY A 19 -6.12 19.77 -4.15
CA GLY A 19 -6.20 19.80 -5.62
C GLY A 19 -5.11 19.00 -6.34
N LYS A 20 -4.18 18.36 -5.61
CA LYS A 20 -3.06 17.60 -6.17
C LYS A 20 -3.53 16.25 -6.72
N GLU A 21 -3.02 15.88 -7.88
CA GLU A 21 -3.20 14.54 -8.44
C GLU A 21 -2.11 13.61 -7.91
N VAL A 22 -2.54 12.51 -7.28
CA VAL A 22 -1.65 11.47 -6.75
C VAL A 22 -1.93 10.16 -7.44
N SER A 23 -0.86 9.47 -7.82
CA SER A 23 -0.95 8.08 -8.29
C SER A 23 -0.79 7.17 -7.09
N TYR A 24 -1.75 6.28 -6.86
CA TYR A 24 -1.72 5.32 -5.77
C TYR A 24 -2.03 3.91 -6.26
N ARG A 25 -1.67 2.93 -5.45
CA ARG A 25 -1.83 1.50 -5.70
C ARG A 25 -2.51 0.90 -4.47
N PRO A 26 -3.55 0.07 -4.62
CA PRO A 26 -4.11 -0.68 -3.50
C PRO A 26 -3.12 -1.72 -2.98
N PHE A 27 -3.24 -2.07 -1.70
CA PHE A 27 -2.47 -3.16 -1.12
C PHE A 27 -2.86 -4.51 -1.72
N LEU A 28 -1.86 -5.37 -1.88
CA LEU A 28 -2.07 -6.78 -2.11
C LEU A 28 -2.44 -7.46 -0.78
N VAL A 29 -3.14 -8.59 -0.86
CA VAL A 29 -3.55 -9.39 0.33
C VAL A 29 -2.37 -9.71 1.26
N LYS A 30 -1.16 -9.88 0.71
CA LYS A 30 0.06 -10.09 1.51
C LYS A 30 0.48 -8.84 2.30
N GLU A 31 0.43 -7.67 1.66
CA GLU A 31 0.82 -6.39 2.26
C GLU A 31 -0.20 -6.00 3.35
N GLU A 32 -1.49 -6.18 3.07
CA GLU A 32 -2.59 -5.95 4.02
C GLU A 32 -2.44 -6.81 5.29
N LYS A 33 -2.11 -8.10 5.13
CA LYS A 33 -1.90 -8.99 6.27
C LYS A 33 -0.70 -8.59 7.14
N ILE A 34 0.40 -8.16 6.53
CA ILE A 34 1.60 -7.73 7.27
C ILE A 34 1.28 -6.47 8.08
N LEU A 35 0.58 -5.51 7.48
CA LEU A 35 0.15 -4.31 8.17
C LEU A 35 -0.78 -4.63 9.33
N LEU A 36 -1.74 -5.54 9.14
CA LEU A 36 -2.66 -5.94 10.20
C LEU A 36 -1.92 -6.53 11.41
N ILE A 37 -0.95 -7.41 11.18
CA ILE A 37 -0.13 -8.00 12.25
C ILE A 37 0.71 -6.92 12.95
N ALA A 38 1.26 -5.97 12.20
CA ALA A 38 2.03 -4.86 12.77
C ALA A 38 1.14 -3.93 13.62
N MET A 39 -0.12 -3.72 13.21
CA MET A 39 -1.11 -2.95 13.97
C MET A 39 -1.51 -3.67 15.27
N GLU A 40 -1.62 -5.00 15.24
CA GLU A 40 -1.86 -5.80 16.45
C GLU A 40 -0.67 -5.77 17.43
N SER A 41 0.52 -5.34 16.99
CA SER A 41 1.73 -5.28 17.82
C SER A 41 1.85 -4.00 18.67
N ASP A 42 0.92 -3.04 18.56
CA ASP A 42 0.89 -1.74 19.30
C ASP A 42 2.20 -0.91 19.26
N ASN A 43 3.14 -1.25 18.38
CA ASN A 43 4.44 -0.58 18.26
C ASN A 43 4.47 0.24 16.98
N GLU A 44 4.53 1.58 17.12
CA GLU A 44 4.60 2.52 15.99
C GLU A 44 5.78 2.27 15.06
N THR A 45 6.89 1.74 15.59
CA THR A 45 8.08 1.41 14.79
C THR A 45 7.80 0.24 13.86
N GLU A 46 7.10 -0.78 14.34
CA GLU A 46 6.72 -1.96 13.55
C GLU A 46 5.69 -1.59 12.49
N MET A 47 4.73 -0.73 12.83
CA MET A 47 3.74 -0.21 11.86
C MET A 47 4.38 0.61 10.75
N THR A 48 5.37 1.44 11.07
CA THR A 48 6.07 2.29 10.08
C THR A 48 6.96 1.47 9.14
N ASN A 49 7.52 0.36 9.61
CA ASN A 49 8.42 -0.50 8.83
C ASN A 49 7.72 -1.62 8.05
N ALA A 50 6.40 -1.80 8.25
CA ALA A 50 5.64 -2.90 7.68
C ALA A 50 5.55 -2.88 6.14
N ILE A 51 5.75 -1.71 5.50
CA ILE A 51 5.54 -1.46 4.06
C ILE A 51 6.54 -0.42 3.56
#